data_AF-A0A6P0PIK4-F1
#
_entry.id   AF-A0A6P0PIK4-F1
#
_cell.length_a   1.000
_cell.length_b   1.000
_cell.length_c   1.000
_cell.angle_alpha   90.00
_cell.angle_beta   90.00
_cell.angle_gamma   90.00
#
_symmetry.space_group_name_H-M   'P 1'
#
loop_
_entity.id
_entity.type
_entity.pdbx_description
1 polymer ?
#
loop_
_entity_poly.entity_id
_entity_poly.type
_entity_poly.pdbx_seq_one_letter_code
_entity_poly.pdbx_strand_id
1 'polypeptide(L)'
;MKNYACIAIGINQYEFIQPLSYAKQDAEALHSFLLNETNFSPEQCLLLTDSNLLPIWEQPTYPCKENLLNLIEDFCQHQLQKENFIWYFFSGYGVVYQNQDYIMPIDGNPQDPETTGISIKKLLETLKIYPTGQVLVILDVNHNRLMEMDNQVGVQAAEVARELGIPLLMSCCPQQFSYETSALRLGFFTAAIIEGLRYGKCKTLKELDSFLSNRLPELSAQYLQQKQNHLIMVHSSEKMNQMILPQKNYDDSNSREEEEEESVIVDSLIASTTEKQVIKSVKTPLKNITTKINMVNGNKSHNHNIESQINSQDNIYIKAEMSENISQNINSDQYFLQKLIVGSSLTFLVLLLGVFLTNKSIFTGTQVVDIEAVPNIKMEEDASSEVTLSTLPVVSSSEGQSQEKTDIAKENSGKQEESQTSANQLILSEAVTELDSVMASSFSKAIIKAAQISQSDPLYPEAQNQIERWSLTILDIASGRALKGDYDGAINTAKLVPVNVRPIYQEAQLAIAEWQPQVIQQKKANEGFNEALLKAAKEKIKPGLASSYIEAINDARKVLPGESKYEEAQKLITQWSNTIFSIAKVRAKNNNLSEAILAGELVPYGTPAYGSAQEALADWKNQQQTKKKN
;
A
#
# COMPACT_ATOMS: atom_id res chain seq x y z
N MET A 1 -4.52 16.16 29.16
CA MET A 1 -3.08 15.86 29.18
C MET A 1 -2.67 15.59 27.75
N LYS A 2 -1.67 16.30 27.22
CA LYS A 2 -1.21 16.21 25.82
C LYS A 2 0.32 16.26 25.85
N ASN A 3 0.93 15.10 26.14
CA ASN A 3 2.35 14.96 26.45
C ASN A 3 3.11 14.11 25.42
N TYR A 4 2.45 13.76 24.31
CA TYR A 4 2.99 12.87 23.27
C TYR A 4 2.64 13.45 21.90
N ALA A 5 3.63 13.42 21.01
CA ALA A 5 3.53 13.94 19.64
C ALA A 5 4.14 12.93 18.66
N CYS A 6 3.75 12.98 17.39
CA CYS A 6 4.24 12.07 16.36
C CYS A 6 4.67 12.83 15.09
N ILE A 7 5.76 12.39 14.48
CA ILE A 7 6.14 12.70 13.10
C ILE A 7 6.31 11.35 12.41
N ALA A 8 5.40 10.99 11.51
CA ALA A 8 5.42 9.74 10.75
C ALA A 8 5.66 10.06 9.26
N ILE A 9 6.70 9.46 8.69
CA ILE A 9 7.11 9.67 7.30
C ILE A 9 7.19 8.31 6.61
N GLY A 10 6.54 8.17 5.45
CA GLY A 10 6.49 6.92 4.69
C GLY A 10 6.49 7.17 3.19
N ILE A 11 7.52 6.70 2.49
CA ILE A 11 7.76 7.03 1.08
C ILE A 11 7.89 5.75 0.24
N ASN A 12 7.00 5.55 -0.72
CA ASN A 12 7.07 4.42 -1.67
C ASN A 12 7.64 4.83 -3.04
N GLN A 13 7.13 5.89 -3.69
CA GLN A 13 7.47 6.22 -5.09
C GLN A 13 8.65 7.21 -5.25
N TYR A 14 9.87 6.75 -4.97
CA TYR A 14 11.11 7.52 -5.20
C TYR A 14 11.34 7.85 -6.68
N GLU A 15 11.99 8.98 -6.97
CA GLU A 15 12.36 9.41 -8.32
C GLU A 15 13.57 8.64 -8.88
N PHE A 16 14.56 8.33 -8.03
CA PHE A 16 15.85 7.75 -8.43
C PHE A 16 16.12 6.34 -7.89
N ILE A 17 15.16 5.75 -7.16
CA ILE A 17 15.28 4.42 -6.53
C ILE A 17 14.05 3.59 -6.93
N GLN A 18 14.20 2.27 -7.03
CA GLN A 18 13.05 1.38 -7.21
C GLN A 18 12.02 1.58 -6.09
N PRO A 19 10.71 1.60 -6.37
CA PRO A 19 9.72 1.95 -5.36
C PRO A 19 9.47 0.81 -4.34
N LEU A 20 9.19 1.19 -3.09
CA LEU A 20 8.77 0.28 -2.02
C LEU A 20 7.27 -0.02 -2.11
N SER A 21 6.81 -1.07 -1.41
CA SER A 21 5.42 -1.54 -1.47
C SER A 21 4.57 -1.01 -0.31
N TYR A 22 5.13 -0.95 0.90
CA TYR A 22 4.39 -0.72 2.14
C TYR A 22 4.93 0.38 3.06
N ALA A 23 6.06 1.03 2.74
CA ALA A 23 6.66 2.07 3.59
C ALA A 23 5.76 3.30 3.84
N LYS A 24 4.94 3.69 2.84
CA LYS A 24 3.84 4.64 3.05
C LYS A 24 2.83 4.10 4.09
N GLN A 25 2.36 2.88 3.88
CA GLN A 25 1.30 2.25 4.68
C GLN A 25 1.74 1.99 6.13
N ASP A 26 3.03 1.75 6.35
CA ASP A 26 3.66 1.69 7.68
C ASP A 26 3.44 2.99 8.46
N ALA A 27 3.76 4.13 7.83
CA ALA A 27 3.59 5.45 8.44
C ALA A 27 2.09 5.77 8.65
N GLU A 28 1.23 5.47 7.68
CA GLU A 28 -0.24 5.63 7.82
C GLU A 28 -0.80 4.77 8.97
N ALA A 29 -0.36 3.52 9.09
CA ALA A 29 -0.85 2.57 10.10
C ALA A 29 -0.37 2.92 11.51
N LEU A 30 0.91 3.29 11.68
CA LEU A 30 1.44 3.71 12.98
C LEU A 30 0.80 5.03 13.43
N HIS A 31 0.70 6.01 12.53
CA HIS A 31 0.01 7.28 12.80
C HIS A 31 -1.45 7.07 13.22
N SER A 32 -2.18 6.21 12.47
CA SER A 32 -3.58 5.87 12.77
C SER A 32 -3.72 5.13 14.10
N PHE A 33 -2.79 4.22 14.43
CA PHE A 33 -2.76 3.53 15.72
C PHE A 33 -2.56 4.52 16.88
N LEU A 34 -1.57 5.41 16.78
CA LEU A 34 -1.25 6.35 17.85
C LEU A 34 -2.42 7.31 18.14
N LEU A 35 -3.07 7.85 17.10
CA LEU A 35 -4.26 8.69 17.24
C LEU A 35 -5.46 7.92 17.83
N ASN A 36 -5.83 6.79 17.22
CA ASN A 36 -7.12 6.15 17.51
C ASN A 36 -7.11 5.22 18.73
N GLU A 37 -5.97 4.61 19.07
CA GLU A 37 -5.88 3.57 20.12
C GLU A 37 -5.11 4.04 21.37
N THR A 38 -4.27 5.08 21.26
CA THR A 38 -3.38 5.52 22.36
C THR A 38 -3.58 6.96 22.84
N ASN A 39 -4.58 7.68 22.31
CA ASN A 39 -4.92 9.08 22.67
C ASN A 39 -3.83 10.13 22.33
N PHE A 40 -3.07 9.95 21.24
CA PHE A 40 -2.26 11.05 20.72
C PHE A 40 -3.17 12.16 20.14
N SER A 41 -2.64 13.38 20.08
CA SER A 41 -3.42 14.53 19.64
C SER A 41 -3.30 14.77 18.12
N PRO A 42 -4.41 14.92 17.37
CA PRO A 42 -4.34 15.19 15.92
C PRO A 42 -3.54 16.43 15.55
N GLU A 43 -3.58 17.48 16.37
CA GLU A 43 -2.83 18.73 16.14
C GLU A 43 -1.33 18.59 16.44
N GLN A 44 -0.92 17.47 17.05
CA GLN A 44 0.46 17.14 17.41
C GLN A 44 0.92 15.83 16.76
N CYS A 45 0.28 15.44 15.65
CA CYS A 45 0.72 14.33 14.81
C CYS A 45 0.85 14.80 13.37
N LEU A 46 2.06 14.70 12.82
CA LEU A 46 2.38 15.00 11.44
C LEU A 46 2.55 13.69 10.67
N LEU A 47 1.87 13.57 9.54
CA LEU A 47 1.99 12.44 8.61
C LEU A 47 2.41 12.96 7.24
N LEU A 48 3.53 12.48 6.71
CA LEU A 48 4.07 12.86 5.40
C LEU A 48 4.25 11.62 4.54
N THR A 49 3.53 11.54 3.42
CA THR A 49 3.64 10.44 2.45
C THR A 49 3.74 10.96 1.03
N ASP A 50 4.20 10.11 0.12
CA ASP A 50 4.22 10.33 -1.33
C ASP A 50 2.82 10.56 -1.95
N SER A 51 1.75 10.37 -1.18
CA SER A 51 0.36 10.64 -1.58
C SER A 51 -0.27 11.88 -0.90
N ASN A 52 0.46 12.58 -0.02
CA ASN A 52 -0.05 13.80 0.60
C ASN A 52 0.01 14.96 -0.42
N LEU A 53 -1.13 15.22 -1.09
CA LEU A 53 -1.28 16.29 -2.08
C LEU A 53 -1.88 17.60 -1.53
N LEU A 54 -2.25 17.62 -0.23
CA LEU A 54 -2.86 18.77 0.42
C LEU A 54 -1.83 19.50 1.32
N PRO A 55 -1.60 20.81 1.13
CA PRO A 55 -0.69 21.59 1.98
C PRO A 55 -1.03 21.55 3.47
N ILE A 56 0.00 21.54 4.32
CA ILE A 56 -0.10 21.72 5.77
C ILE A 56 0.53 23.07 6.10
N TRP A 57 -0.20 23.92 6.82
CA TRP A 57 0.20 25.32 7.13
C TRP A 57 0.69 26.11 5.90
N GLU A 58 -0.06 25.98 4.80
CA GLU A 58 0.24 26.59 3.48
C GLU A 58 1.53 26.06 2.79
N GLN A 59 2.25 25.12 3.40
CA GLN A 59 3.45 24.49 2.84
C GLN A 59 3.16 23.19 2.07
N PRO A 60 3.88 22.91 0.97
CA PRO A 60 3.72 21.67 0.19
C PRO A 60 4.17 20.44 0.98
N THR A 61 3.33 19.40 0.99
CA THR A 61 3.52 18.16 1.76
C THR A 61 4.18 17.01 0.98
N TYR A 62 4.54 17.26 -0.29
CA TYR A 62 5.29 16.31 -1.11
C TYR A 62 6.66 16.04 -0.46
N PRO A 63 7.06 14.79 -0.16
CA PRO A 63 8.16 14.48 0.76
C PRO A 63 9.55 14.55 0.12
N CYS A 64 9.85 15.67 -0.55
CA CYS A 64 11.20 16.01 -1.01
C CYS A 64 12.06 16.61 0.13
N LYS A 65 13.38 16.67 -0.06
CA LYS A 65 14.34 17.09 0.99
C LYS A 65 13.97 18.41 1.66
N GLU A 66 13.67 19.43 0.87
CA GLU A 66 13.36 20.78 1.36
C GLU A 66 12.06 20.79 2.17
N ASN A 67 10.98 20.23 1.63
CA ASN A 67 9.68 20.19 2.29
C ASN A 67 9.71 19.39 3.60
N LEU A 68 10.41 18.25 3.64
CA LEU A 68 10.55 17.46 4.86
C LEU A 68 11.25 18.26 5.96
N LEU A 69 12.37 18.92 5.64
CA LEU A 69 13.13 19.69 6.64
C LEU A 69 12.31 20.88 7.16
N ASN A 70 11.68 21.65 6.27
CA ASN A 70 10.87 22.82 6.65
C ASN A 70 9.65 22.40 7.51
N LEU A 71 8.90 21.38 7.10
CA LEU A 71 7.71 20.90 7.84
C LEU A 71 8.07 20.28 9.20
N ILE A 72 9.19 19.56 9.32
CA ILE A 72 9.69 19.05 10.60
C ILE A 72 10.08 20.22 11.50
N GLU A 73 10.76 21.23 10.96
CA GLU A 73 11.17 22.41 11.74
C GLU A 73 9.97 23.20 12.24
N ASP A 74 9.02 23.56 11.38
CA ASP A 74 7.84 24.31 11.77
C ASP A 74 6.92 23.53 12.73
N PHE A 75 6.77 22.21 12.55
CA PHE A 75 6.05 21.37 13.51
C PHE A 75 6.72 21.41 14.89
N CYS A 76 8.04 21.24 14.93
CA CYS A 76 8.80 21.21 16.18
C CYS A 76 8.91 22.58 16.87
N GLN A 77 8.85 23.69 16.12
CA GLN A 77 8.80 25.04 16.69
C GLN A 77 7.41 25.45 17.16
N HIS A 78 6.34 25.09 16.44
CA HIS A 78 4.99 25.65 16.65
C HIS A 78 3.98 24.72 17.34
N GLN A 79 4.09 23.39 17.21
CA GLN A 79 3.12 22.45 17.79
C GLN A 79 3.61 21.76 19.08
N LEU A 80 4.90 21.85 19.40
CA LEU A 80 5.50 21.14 20.54
C LEU A 80 5.62 22.01 21.78
N GLN A 81 5.24 21.43 22.92
CA GLN A 81 5.46 21.97 24.25
C GLN A 81 6.65 21.25 24.91
N LYS A 82 7.30 21.89 25.88
CA LYS A 82 8.51 21.40 26.55
C LYS A 82 8.32 20.01 27.20
N GLU A 83 7.09 19.68 27.55
CA GLU A 83 6.67 18.44 28.20
C GLU A 83 6.26 17.33 27.20
N ASN A 84 6.55 17.47 25.90
CA ASN A 84 6.13 16.53 24.86
C ASN A 84 7.21 15.49 24.50
N PHE A 85 6.86 14.21 24.62
CA PHE A 85 7.63 13.09 24.11
C PHE A 85 7.32 12.89 22.62
N ILE A 86 8.34 13.02 21.76
CA ILE A 86 8.20 12.93 20.31
C ILE A 86 8.47 11.48 19.86
N TRP A 87 7.52 10.88 19.13
CA TRP A 87 7.80 9.74 18.26
C TRP A 87 8.22 10.27 16.89
N TYR A 88 9.46 10.08 16.49
CA TYR A 88 9.89 10.28 15.11
C TYR A 88 9.95 8.90 14.42
N PHE A 89 9.15 8.69 13.40
CA PHE A 89 9.08 7.47 12.62
C PHE A 89 9.36 7.77 11.14
N PHE A 90 10.27 7.01 10.54
CA PHE A 90 10.52 7.02 9.10
C PHE A 90 10.52 5.58 8.59
N SER A 91 9.69 5.27 7.59
CA SER A 91 9.80 4.06 6.77
C SER A 91 10.19 4.44 5.34
N GLY A 92 11.24 3.82 4.81
CA GLY A 92 11.79 4.19 3.51
C GLY A 92 13.21 3.68 3.25
N TYR A 93 13.91 4.29 2.28
CA TYR A 93 15.31 3.96 2.00
C TYR A 93 16.30 4.70 2.88
N GLY A 94 17.39 4.00 3.21
CA GLY A 94 18.62 4.59 3.73
C GLY A 94 19.84 4.14 2.93
N VAL A 95 20.88 4.95 2.93
CA VAL A 95 22.16 4.70 2.23
C VAL A 95 23.34 5.19 3.09
N VAL A 96 24.50 4.57 2.89
CA VAL A 96 25.78 5.03 3.46
C VAL A 96 26.58 5.75 2.39
N TYR A 97 27.12 6.92 2.71
CA TYR A 97 28.03 7.66 1.83
C TYR A 97 29.12 8.36 2.65
N GLN A 98 30.38 8.19 2.26
CA GLN A 98 31.56 8.70 2.99
C GLN A 98 31.52 8.40 4.52
N ASN A 99 31.13 7.17 4.89
CA ASN A 99 30.93 6.71 6.28
C ASN A 99 29.89 7.53 7.08
N GLN A 100 28.90 8.11 6.40
CA GLN A 100 27.74 8.75 7.02
C GLN A 100 26.43 8.09 6.59
N ASP A 101 25.50 7.96 7.53
CA ASP A 101 24.17 7.38 7.30
C ASP A 101 23.19 8.49 6.84
N TYR A 102 22.45 8.23 5.76
CA TYR A 102 21.41 9.12 5.24
C TYR A 102 20.09 8.38 5.08
N ILE A 103 18.97 9.02 5.41
CA ILE A 103 17.64 8.62 4.90
C ILE A 103 17.37 9.35 3.57
N MET A 104 16.66 8.66 2.66
CA MET A 104 16.32 9.19 1.35
C MET A 104 14.93 9.85 1.38
N PRO A 105 14.82 11.14 1.03
CA PRO A 105 13.55 11.73 0.62
C PRO A 105 13.15 11.22 -0.77
N ILE A 106 11.98 11.62 -1.28
CA ILE A 106 11.45 11.11 -2.56
C ILE A 106 12.30 11.51 -3.77
N ASP A 107 12.93 12.68 -3.71
CA ASP A 107 13.93 13.23 -4.63
C ASP A 107 15.38 12.75 -4.33
N GLY A 108 15.53 11.81 -3.38
CA GLY A 108 16.82 11.27 -2.96
C GLY A 108 17.50 10.44 -4.06
N ASN A 109 18.64 10.93 -4.54
CA ASN A 109 19.50 10.24 -5.48
C ASN A 109 20.60 9.45 -4.74
N PRO A 110 20.63 8.10 -4.81
CA PRO A 110 21.63 7.29 -4.11
C PRO A 110 23.06 7.48 -4.65
N GLN A 111 23.24 8.15 -5.80
CA GLN A 111 24.56 8.54 -6.34
C GLN A 111 25.06 9.90 -5.82
N ASP A 112 24.19 10.70 -5.20
CA ASP A 112 24.57 11.92 -4.46
C ASP A 112 23.75 12.08 -3.17
N PRO A 113 24.01 11.24 -2.14
CA PRO A 113 23.33 11.34 -0.85
C PRO A 113 23.70 12.60 -0.06
N GLU A 114 24.85 13.23 -0.35
CA GLU A 114 25.29 14.44 0.34
C GLU A 114 24.40 15.64 0.00
N THR A 115 24.12 15.87 -1.30
CA THR A 115 23.24 16.97 -1.71
C THR A 115 21.76 16.61 -1.65
N THR A 116 21.36 15.37 -1.96
CA THR A 116 19.94 14.97 -2.05
C THR A 116 19.38 14.24 -0.83
N GLY A 117 20.23 13.66 0.03
CA GLY A 117 19.81 12.89 1.21
C GLY A 117 19.69 13.72 2.49
N ILE A 118 18.99 13.18 3.49
CA ILE A 118 18.94 13.75 4.85
C ILE A 118 19.89 12.93 5.74
N SER A 119 21.00 13.54 6.16
CA SER A 119 21.97 12.90 7.06
C SER A 119 21.32 12.60 8.41
N ILE A 120 21.36 11.34 8.84
CA ILE A 120 20.79 10.90 10.13
C ILE A 120 21.49 11.60 11.29
N LYS A 121 22.81 11.86 11.18
CA LYS A 121 23.53 12.68 12.16
C LYS A 121 22.88 14.06 12.34
N LYS A 122 22.69 14.81 11.25
CA LYS A 122 22.09 16.15 11.30
C LYS A 122 20.64 16.12 11.80
N LEU A 123 19.87 15.10 11.40
CA LEU A 123 18.51 14.87 11.89
C LEU A 123 18.48 14.68 13.41
N LEU A 124 19.35 13.83 13.95
CA LEU A 124 19.45 13.58 15.40
C LEU A 124 19.93 14.83 16.16
N GLU A 125 20.89 15.58 15.61
CA GLU A 125 21.36 16.85 16.17
C GLU A 125 20.22 17.90 16.23
N THR A 126 19.45 18.06 15.14
CA THR A 126 18.29 18.96 15.08
C THR A 126 17.18 18.52 16.05
N LEU A 127 16.81 17.24 16.07
CA LEU A 127 15.81 16.69 17.01
C LEU A 127 16.24 16.84 18.48
N LYS A 128 17.54 16.96 18.76
CA LYS A 128 18.06 17.20 20.12
C LYS A 128 17.88 18.64 20.60
N ILE A 129 17.85 19.61 19.68
CA ILE A 129 17.83 21.05 19.97
C ILE A 129 16.41 21.54 20.33
N TYR A 130 15.37 20.89 19.81
CA TYR A 130 13.98 21.26 20.09
C TYR A 130 13.60 21.17 21.58
N PRO A 131 12.68 22.03 22.06
CA PRO A 131 12.56 22.39 23.48
C PRO A 131 12.22 21.24 24.44
N THR A 132 11.85 20.07 23.93
CA THR A 132 11.47 18.91 24.74
C THR A 132 12.67 18.10 25.24
N GLY A 133 13.73 17.97 24.41
CA GLY A 133 14.84 17.04 24.63
C GLY A 133 14.43 15.55 24.75
N GLN A 134 13.17 15.22 24.46
CA GLN A 134 12.53 13.93 24.65
C GLN A 134 11.97 13.43 23.31
N VAL A 135 12.74 12.56 22.67
CA VAL A 135 12.41 11.94 21.38
C VAL A 135 12.80 10.47 21.40
N LEU A 136 11.96 9.62 20.82
CA LEU A 136 12.27 8.26 20.38
C LEU A 136 12.31 8.27 18.85
N VAL A 137 13.42 7.84 18.27
CA VAL A 137 13.63 7.76 16.82
C VAL A 137 13.48 6.31 16.39
N ILE A 138 12.62 6.07 15.40
CA ILE A 138 12.30 4.75 14.86
C ILE A 138 12.51 4.82 13.34
N LEU A 139 13.41 3.98 12.84
CA LEU A 139 13.79 3.96 11.43
C LEU A 139 13.52 2.56 10.83
N ASP A 140 12.42 2.41 10.10
CA ASP A 140 12.18 1.23 9.25
C ASP A 140 12.88 1.40 7.91
N VAL A 141 14.19 1.12 7.91
CA VAL A 141 15.07 1.42 6.78
C VAL A 141 15.28 0.16 5.94
N ASN A 142 14.78 0.23 4.71
CA ASN A 142 15.16 -0.68 3.64
C ASN A 142 16.49 -0.21 3.04
N HIS A 143 17.32 -1.14 2.57
CA HIS A 143 18.59 -0.83 1.92
C HIS A 143 18.68 -1.56 0.58
N ASN A 144 19.30 -0.92 -0.42
CA ASN A 144 19.35 -1.48 -1.77
C ASN A 144 20.29 -2.69 -1.84
N ARG A 145 19.71 -3.90 -1.93
CA ARG A 145 20.43 -5.19 -1.98
C ARG A 145 21.39 -5.36 -3.18
N LEU A 146 21.37 -4.42 -4.13
CA LEU A 146 22.25 -4.37 -5.31
C LEU A 146 23.49 -3.49 -5.11
N MET A 147 23.66 -2.86 -3.94
CA MET A 147 24.84 -2.08 -3.56
C MET A 147 25.71 -2.83 -2.54
N GLU A 148 26.98 -2.47 -2.45
CA GLU A 148 28.05 -3.29 -1.86
C GLU A 148 27.85 -3.61 -0.36
N MET A 149 28.14 -4.86 0.02
CA MET A 149 27.89 -5.45 1.35
C MET A 149 28.59 -4.74 2.54
N ASP A 150 29.57 -3.87 2.26
CA ASP A 150 30.31 -3.10 3.28
C ASP A 150 29.56 -1.81 3.71
N ASN A 151 28.58 -1.32 2.93
CA ASN A 151 27.86 -0.08 3.23
C ASN A 151 26.64 -0.31 4.16
N GLN A 152 26.94 -0.45 5.46
CA GLN A 152 25.98 -0.89 6.48
C GLN A 152 25.30 0.29 7.19
N VAL A 153 24.10 0.66 6.72
CA VAL A 153 23.30 1.74 7.32
C VAL A 153 22.98 1.40 8.78
N GLY A 154 23.17 2.38 9.67
CA GLY A 154 22.80 2.29 11.09
C GLY A 154 23.98 2.24 12.06
N VAL A 155 25.18 1.95 11.56
CA VAL A 155 26.39 1.93 12.41
C VAL A 155 26.73 3.35 12.91
N GLN A 156 26.67 4.36 12.04
CA GLN A 156 26.86 5.75 12.46
C GLN A 156 25.66 6.26 13.26
N ALA A 157 24.44 5.92 12.82
CA ALA A 157 23.20 6.33 13.49
C ALA A 157 23.18 5.89 14.96
N ALA A 158 23.59 4.66 15.26
CA ALA A 158 23.70 4.15 16.63
C ALA A 158 24.79 4.88 17.44
N GLU A 159 25.97 5.13 16.85
CA GLU A 159 27.03 5.89 17.55
C GLU A 159 26.57 7.31 17.91
N VAL A 160 25.97 8.04 16.96
CA VAL A 160 25.47 9.41 17.18
C VAL A 160 24.27 9.43 18.13
N ALA A 161 23.34 8.47 18.04
CA ALA A 161 22.22 8.35 18.97
C ALA A 161 22.70 8.10 20.42
N ARG A 162 23.74 7.26 20.59
CA ARG A 162 24.41 7.03 21.87
C ARG A 162 25.08 8.29 22.41
N GLU A 163 25.78 9.06 21.57
CA GLU A 163 26.43 10.32 21.96
C GLU A 163 25.42 11.40 22.39
N LEU A 164 24.36 11.61 21.59
CA LEU A 164 23.31 12.58 21.88
C LEU A 164 22.32 12.11 22.97
N GLY A 165 22.43 10.87 23.42
CA GLY A 165 21.54 10.27 24.42
C GLY A 165 20.09 10.12 23.93
N ILE A 166 19.90 9.89 22.64
CA ILE A 166 18.60 9.67 21.99
C ILE A 166 18.34 8.16 21.89
N PRO A 167 17.20 7.66 22.40
CA PRO A 167 16.70 6.33 22.04
C PRO A 167 16.49 6.20 20.53
N LEU A 168 17.22 5.27 19.92
CA LEU A 168 17.08 4.88 18.52
C LEU A 168 16.65 3.41 18.44
N LEU A 169 15.67 3.13 17.58
CA LEU A 169 15.22 1.80 17.20
C LEU A 169 15.31 1.70 15.66
N MET A 170 15.89 0.64 15.12
CA MET A 170 15.94 0.41 13.66
C MET A 170 15.40 -0.98 13.33
N SER A 171 14.74 -1.10 12.18
CA SER A 171 14.04 -2.34 11.80
C SER A 171 14.93 -3.56 11.66
N CYS A 172 16.19 -3.38 11.30
CA CYS A 172 17.17 -4.45 11.21
C CYS A 172 18.51 -4.04 11.85
N CYS A 173 19.23 -5.02 12.40
CA CYS A 173 20.67 -4.89 12.68
C CYS A 173 21.47 -4.63 11.39
N PRO A 174 22.68 -4.05 11.50
CA PRO A 174 23.68 -4.10 10.45
C PRO A 174 23.87 -5.52 9.91
N GLN A 175 24.19 -5.64 8.62
CA GLN A 175 24.26 -6.91 7.86
C GLN A 175 22.93 -7.71 7.80
N GLN A 176 21.80 -7.14 8.21
CA GLN A 176 20.46 -7.74 8.06
C GLN A 176 19.53 -6.82 7.27
N PHE A 177 18.43 -7.38 6.76
CA PHE A 177 17.44 -6.69 5.94
C PHE A 177 16.14 -6.43 6.72
N SER A 178 15.43 -5.35 6.41
CA SER A 178 14.00 -5.22 6.72
C SER A 178 13.16 -5.85 5.62
N TYR A 179 12.09 -6.54 5.99
CA TYR A 179 11.18 -7.22 5.06
C TYR A 179 9.76 -6.64 5.12
N GLU A 180 9.07 -6.68 3.98
CA GLU A 180 7.67 -6.29 3.80
C GLU A 180 6.91 -7.43 3.10
N THR A 181 5.59 -7.54 3.29
CA THR A 181 4.77 -8.55 2.56
C THR A 181 3.31 -8.15 2.42
N SER A 182 2.71 -8.49 1.28
CA SER A 182 1.28 -8.29 0.98
C SER A 182 0.33 -9.02 1.93
N ALA A 183 0.78 -10.11 2.57
CA ALA A 183 -0.01 -10.83 3.58
C ALA A 183 -0.24 -10.01 4.88
N LEU A 184 0.69 -9.11 5.22
CA LEU A 184 0.54 -8.16 6.33
C LEU A 184 0.07 -6.77 5.86
N ARG A 185 0.25 -6.46 4.56
CA ARG A 185 0.10 -5.13 3.96
C ARG A 185 0.97 -4.04 4.65
N LEU A 186 2.07 -4.47 5.27
CA LEU A 186 3.01 -3.69 6.12
C LEU A 186 4.43 -4.30 6.08
N GLY A 187 5.42 -3.52 6.51
CA GLY A 187 6.74 -3.99 6.93
C GLY A 187 6.67 -4.85 8.21
N PHE A 188 7.54 -5.87 8.34
CA PHE A 188 7.53 -6.80 9.47
C PHE A 188 7.77 -6.07 10.81
N PHE A 189 8.65 -5.07 10.80
CA PHE A 189 8.97 -4.25 11.97
C PHE A 189 7.81 -3.36 12.37
N THR A 190 7.21 -2.62 11.43
CA THR A 190 6.04 -1.79 11.74
C THR A 190 4.84 -2.61 12.17
N ALA A 191 4.58 -3.76 11.53
CA ALA A 191 3.56 -4.72 11.98
C ALA A 191 3.81 -5.20 13.41
N ALA A 192 5.04 -5.62 13.74
CA ALA A 192 5.40 -6.09 15.08
C ALA A 192 5.36 -4.99 16.15
N ILE A 193 5.72 -3.74 15.81
CA ILE A 193 5.56 -2.59 16.71
C ILE A 193 4.07 -2.40 17.04
N ILE A 194 3.21 -2.29 16.03
CA ILE A 194 1.77 -2.06 16.23
C ILE A 194 1.14 -3.24 16.99
N GLU A 195 1.55 -4.48 16.70
CA GLU A 195 1.12 -5.68 17.42
C GLU A 195 1.48 -5.62 18.93
N GLY A 196 2.76 -5.35 19.24
CA GLY A 196 3.26 -5.31 20.62
C GLY A 196 2.68 -4.16 21.46
N LEU A 197 2.46 -3.00 20.84
CA LEU A 197 1.78 -1.87 21.48
C LEU A 197 0.28 -2.16 21.70
N ARG A 198 -0.43 -2.70 20.70
CA ARG A 198 -1.87 -2.98 20.76
C ARG A 198 -2.22 -4.03 21.82
N TYR A 199 -1.41 -5.07 21.98
CA TYR A 199 -1.61 -6.06 23.06
C TYR A 199 -1.34 -5.50 24.47
N GLY A 200 -0.98 -4.22 24.61
CA GLY A 200 -0.76 -3.57 25.91
C GLY A 200 0.48 -4.07 26.66
N LYS A 201 1.28 -4.94 26.03
CA LYS A 201 2.50 -5.52 26.59
C LYS A 201 3.69 -4.57 26.51
N CYS A 202 3.69 -3.65 25.54
CA CYS A 202 4.80 -2.72 25.29
C CYS A 202 4.44 -1.30 25.73
N LYS A 203 4.56 -0.99 27.03
CA LYS A 203 4.30 0.37 27.58
C LYS A 203 5.59 1.18 27.73
N THR A 204 6.71 0.48 27.90
CA THR A 204 8.07 0.99 27.99
C THR A 204 8.94 0.49 26.84
N LEU A 205 10.05 1.20 26.60
CA LEU A 205 10.98 0.85 25.52
C LEU A 205 11.62 -0.56 25.70
N LYS A 206 11.89 -0.97 26.93
CA LYS A 206 12.39 -2.31 27.29
C LYS A 206 11.40 -3.44 26.97
N GLU A 207 10.12 -3.20 27.15
CA GLU A 207 9.10 -4.19 26.81
C GLU A 207 8.96 -4.33 25.30
N LEU A 208 9.02 -3.21 24.56
CA LEU A 208 9.02 -3.22 23.09
C LEU A 208 10.26 -3.96 22.53
N ASP A 209 11.44 -3.66 23.06
CA ASP A 209 12.70 -4.35 22.74
C ASP A 209 12.61 -5.88 22.95
N SER A 210 12.10 -6.30 24.12
CA SER A 210 11.87 -7.71 24.46
C SER A 210 10.83 -8.37 23.54
N PHE A 211 9.77 -7.65 23.15
CA PHE A 211 8.76 -8.17 22.23
C PHE A 211 9.32 -8.37 20.82
N LEU A 212 9.95 -7.33 20.25
CA LEU A 212 10.53 -7.37 18.90
C LEU A 212 11.66 -8.41 18.78
N SER A 213 12.45 -8.61 19.85
CA SER A 213 13.51 -9.63 19.94
C SER A 213 13.01 -11.05 19.65
N ASN A 214 11.74 -11.35 19.96
CA ASN A 214 11.10 -12.63 19.68
C ASN A 214 10.28 -12.56 18.39
N ARG A 215 9.48 -11.49 18.23
CA ARG A 215 8.47 -11.40 17.18
C ARG A 215 9.04 -11.22 15.77
N LEU A 216 10.16 -10.51 15.60
CA LEU A 216 10.78 -10.34 14.28
C LEU A 216 11.39 -11.66 13.74
N PRO A 217 12.12 -12.45 14.55
CA PRO A 217 12.50 -13.81 14.16
C PRO A 217 11.32 -14.74 13.87
N GLU A 218 10.22 -14.66 14.63
CA GLU A 218 9.00 -15.42 14.34
C GLU A 218 8.39 -15.05 12.99
N LEU A 219 8.18 -13.77 12.71
CA LEU A 219 7.65 -13.29 11.42
C LEU A 219 8.59 -13.65 10.27
N SER A 220 9.90 -13.55 10.48
CA SER A 220 10.91 -14.00 9.51
C SER A 220 10.73 -15.47 9.15
N ALA A 221 10.58 -16.35 10.15
CA ALA A 221 10.37 -17.78 9.95
C ALA A 221 9.00 -18.08 9.31
N GLN A 222 7.93 -17.40 9.77
CA GLN A 222 6.56 -17.57 9.27
C GLN A 222 6.44 -17.23 7.78
N TYR A 223 7.14 -16.20 7.31
CA TYR A 223 7.14 -15.75 5.90
C TYR A 223 8.41 -16.16 5.14
N LEU A 224 9.13 -17.18 5.63
CA LEU A 224 10.30 -17.84 5.01
C LEU A 224 11.47 -16.90 4.64
N GLN A 225 11.59 -15.74 5.28
CA GLN A 225 12.68 -14.78 5.09
C GLN A 225 13.91 -15.15 5.92
N GLN A 226 15.03 -14.45 5.70
CA GLN A 226 16.18 -14.55 6.62
C GLN A 226 15.85 -13.85 7.94
N LYS A 227 16.50 -14.26 9.04
CA LYS A 227 16.19 -13.79 10.40
C LYS A 227 16.42 -12.29 10.59
N GLN A 228 15.37 -11.49 10.52
CA GLN A 228 15.38 -10.08 10.95
C GLN A 228 15.41 -9.99 12.48
N ASN A 229 16.27 -9.12 13.01
CA ASN A 229 16.29 -8.67 14.41
C ASN A 229 16.43 -7.15 14.37
N HIS A 230 15.67 -6.42 15.18
CA HIS A 230 15.82 -4.96 15.27
C HIS A 230 17.15 -4.59 15.93
N LEU A 231 17.65 -3.38 15.64
CA LEU A 231 18.66 -2.74 16.46
C LEU A 231 17.99 -1.81 17.46
N ILE A 232 18.46 -1.81 18.70
CA ILE A 232 18.13 -0.77 19.69
C ILE A 232 19.41 -0.12 20.22
N MET A 233 19.39 1.19 20.37
CA MET A 233 20.48 1.96 20.98
C MET A 233 19.90 2.95 21.99
N VAL A 234 20.28 2.78 23.26
CA VAL A 234 19.87 3.64 24.38
C VAL A 234 21.08 3.89 25.29
N HIS A 235 21.28 5.14 25.69
CA HIS A 235 22.46 5.57 26.46
C HIS A 235 22.45 5.09 27.93
N SER A 236 21.28 4.92 28.56
CA SER A 236 21.17 4.48 29.95
C SER A 236 20.05 3.48 30.20
N SER A 237 20.22 2.63 31.21
CA SER A 237 19.20 1.67 31.67
C SER A 237 17.93 2.34 32.20
N GLU A 238 18.02 3.60 32.66
CA GLU A 238 16.86 4.41 33.03
C GLU A 238 15.96 4.68 31.83
N LYS A 239 16.55 5.04 30.67
CA LYS A 239 15.79 5.29 29.43
C LYS A 239 15.18 4.02 28.83
N MET A 240 15.70 2.83 29.12
CA MET A 240 15.03 1.57 28.76
C MET A 240 13.67 1.43 29.47
N ASN A 241 13.55 1.94 30.70
CA ASN A 241 12.28 1.93 31.44
C ASN A 241 11.40 3.17 31.15
N GLN A 242 11.75 4.00 30.15
CA GLN A 242 10.96 5.16 29.77
C GLN A 242 9.62 4.71 29.18
N MET A 243 8.52 5.29 29.68
CA MET A 243 7.18 5.15 29.10
C MET A 243 7.18 5.72 27.68
N ILE A 244 6.67 4.94 26.72
CA ILE A 244 6.56 5.34 25.32
C ILE A 244 5.12 5.66 24.88
N LEU A 245 4.12 5.31 25.70
CA LEU A 245 2.70 5.62 25.46
C LEU A 245 2.05 6.34 26.67
N PRO A 246 0.99 7.14 26.45
CA PRO A 246 0.15 7.68 27.52
C PRO A 246 -0.39 6.59 28.45
N GLN A 247 -0.41 6.87 29.75
CA GLN A 247 -1.17 6.05 30.69
C GLN A 247 -2.67 6.35 30.51
N LYS A 248 -3.49 5.29 30.41
CA LYS A 248 -4.93 5.40 30.56
C LYS A 248 -5.22 5.61 32.05
N ASN A 249 -5.43 6.87 32.45
CA ASN A 249 -6.04 7.18 33.73
C ASN A 249 -7.45 6.56 33.75
N TYR A 250 -7.63 5.49 34.51
CA TYR A 250 -8.95 5.14 34.99
C TYR A 250 -9.32 6.19 36.04
N ASP A 251 -10.36 6.98 35.78
CA ASP A 251 -10.97 7.80 36.82
C ASP A 251 -11.55 6.85 37.88
N ASP A 252 -11.03 6.93 39.10
CA ASP A 252 -11.27 5.98 40.19
C ASP A 252 -12.67 6.21 40.83
N SER A 253 -13.71 5.96 40.02
CA SER A 253 -15.12 6.21 40.34
C SER A 253 -16.06 5.13 39.79
N ASN A 254 -15.53 3.94 39.49
CA ASN A 254 -16.33 2.72 39.32
C ASN A 254 -15.48 1.47 39.58
N SER A 255 -15.19 1.20 40.86
CA SER A 255 -14.73 -0.11 41.31
C SER A 255 -15.85 -1.13 41.06
N ARG A 256 -15.76 -1.85 39.94
CA ARG A 256 -16.41 -3.15 39.77
C ARG A 256 -15.32 -4.20 39.81
N GLU A 257 -15.45 -5.12 40.75
CA GLU A 257 -14.53 -6.24 40.92
C GLU A 257 -14.59 -7.11 39.66
N GLU A 258 -13.43 -7.44 39.10
CA GLU A 258 -13.32 -8.50 38.09
C GLU A 258 -13.31 -9.83 38.85
N GLU A 259 -14.40 -10.60 38.72
CA GLU A 259 -14.52 -11.90 39.40
C GLU A 259 -13.57 -12.92 38.74
N GLU A 260 -12.58 -13.41 39.49
CA GLU A 260 -11.76 -14.55 39.10
C GLU A 260 -12.60 -15.84 39.21
N GLU A 261 -12.92 -16.49 38.07
CA GLU A 261 -13.59 -17.80 38.07
C GLU A 261 -12.65 -18.95 38.52
N GLU A 262 -12.25 -18.97 39.80
CA GLU A 262 -11.68 -20.18 40.40
C GLU A 262 -12.78 -21.24 40.61
N SER A 263 -12.62 -22.38 39.94
CA SER A 263 -13.60 -23.47 39.93
C SER A 263 -13.38 -24.45 41.09
N VAL A 264 -14.12 -24.31 42.20
CA VAL A 264 -14.15 -25.30 43.28
C VAL A 264 -15.56 -25.77 43.64
N ILE A 265 -15.73 -27.08 43.46
CA ILE A 265 -16.70 -28.04 44.00
C ILE A 265 -17.61 -27.52 45.13
N VAL A 266 -18.92 -27.72 44.95
CA VAL A 266 -19.97 -27.50 45.96
C VAL A 266 -19.92 -28.57 47.05
N ASP A 267 -19.91 -28.15 48.32
CA ASP A 267 -20.72 -28.83 49.35
C ASP A 267 -21.17 -27.83 50.44
N SER A 268 -22.05 -28.25 51.34
CA SER A 268 -22.94 -27.38 52.13
C SER A 268 -22.79 -27.53 53.65
N LEU A 269 -23.11 -26.46 54.41
CA LEU A 269 -24.10 -26.44 55.51
C LEU A 269 -23.96 -25.28 56.54
N ILE A 270 -25.12 -24.83 57.06
CA ILE A 270 -25.38 -24.28 58.42
C ILE A 270 -24.74 -22.93 58.85
N ALA A 271 -25.60 -21.88 58.87
CA ALA A 271 -25.98 -21.00 60.01
C ALA A 271 -24.91 -20.36 60.96
N SER A 272 -25.16 -19.31 61.76
CA SER A 272 -26.36 -18.51 62.12
C SER A 272 -25.96 -17.14 62.73
N THR A 273 -26.96 -16.27 63.04
CA THR A 273 -26.94 -15.22 64.13
C THR A 273 -25.95 -14.04 64.05
N THR A 274 -26.18 -12.82 64.59
CA THR A 274 -27.36 -11.89 64.70
C THR A 274 -26.87 -10.49 65.20
N GLU A 275 -27.80 -9.50 65.29
CA GLU A 275 -27.69 -8.18 65.98
C GLU A 275 -26.88 -7.08 65.24
N LYS A 276 -27.26 -5.78 65.12
CA LYS A 276 -28.13 -4.78 65.80
C LYS A 276 -27.40 -3.77 66.72
N GLN A 277 -27.23 -2.53 66.24
CA GLN A 277 -27.46 -1.23 66.94
C GLN A 277 -27.40 -0.10 65.87
N VAL A 278 -28.39 0.77 65.63
CA VAL A 278 -29.10 1.80 66.44
C VAL A 278 -28.51 3.23 66.30
N ILE A 279 -28.91 3.89 65.20
CA ILE A 279 -29.42 5.28 65.04
C ILE A 279 -28.78 6.43 65.84
N LYS A 280 -28.35 7.49 65.13
CA LYS A 280 -28.54 8.90 65.55
C LYS A 280 -28.63 9.90 64.37
N SER A 281 -29.83 10.48 64.23
CA SER A 281 -30.26 11.83 63.78
C SER A 281 -29.15 12.92 63.51
N VAL A 282 -29.29 13.92 62.61
CA VAL A 282 -30.46 14.45 61.86
C VAL A 282 -30.11 15.54 60.79
N LYS A 283 -31.07 15.90 59.91
CA LYS A 283 -31.25 17.14 59.08
C LYS A 283 -30.56 17.32 57.70
N THR A 284 -31.42 17.26 56.68
CA THR A 284 -31.44 17.92 55.35
C THR A 284 -31.76 19.44 55.45
N PRO A 285 -31.80 20.29 54.37
CA PRO A 285 -32.13 19.98 52.95
C PRO A 285 -31.39 20.73 51.81
N LEU A 286 -31.74 20.32 50.57
CA LEU A 286 -31.38 20.92 49.28
C LEU A 286 -31.95 22.34 49.07
N LYS A 287 -31.36 23.09 48.13
CA LYS A 287 -32.09 24.11 47.33
C LYS A 287 -31.46 24.33 45.94
N ASN A 288 -32.32 24.38 44.92
CA ASN A 288 -31.96 24.75 43.54
C ASN A 288 -31.87 26.27 43.38
N ILE A 289 -31.22 26.76 42.32
CA ILE A 289 -31.54 28.02 41.62
C ILE A 289 -30.99 27.98 40.19
N THR A 290 -31.64 28.71 39.28
CA THR A 290 -31.44 28.65 37.82
C THR A 290 -31.10 30.04 37.24
N THR A 291 -30.44 30.08 36.08
CA THR A 291 -30.41 31.19 35.10
C THR A 291 -29.72 32.52 35.48
N LYS A 292 -28.76 32.96 34.65
CA LYS A 292 -29.02 33.95 33.57
C LYS A 292 -27.83 34.22 32.65
N ILE A 293 -28.14 34.57 31.39
CA ILE A 293 -27.25 35.24 30.44
C ILE A 293 -27.50 36.75 30.54
N ASN A 294 -26.47 37.58 30.34
CA ASN A 294 -26.63 39.02 30.10
C ASN A 294 -25.71 39.48 28.96
N MET A 295 -26.27 40.20 27.99
CA MET A 295 -25.51 41.07 27.09
C MET A 295 -25.35 42.46 27.72
N VAL A 296 -24.30 43.19 27.34
CA VAL A 296 -24.17 44.63 27.57
C VAL A 296 -23.81 45.29 26.23
N ASN A 297 -24.36 46.47 25.95
CA ASN A 297 -24.17 47.20 24.70
C ASN A 297 -24.02 48.70 25.01
N GLY A 298 -23.15 49.42 24.29
CA GLY A 298 -22.78 50.80 24.60
C GLY A 298 -22.17 51.56 23.42
N ASN A 299 -22.93 52.52 22.88
CA ASN A 299 -22.50 53.52 21.90
C ASN A 299 -21.53 54.56 22.54
N LYS A 300 -20.76 55.43 21.85
CA LYS A 300 -20.85 56.14 20.54
C LYS A 300 -19.43 56.74 20.25
N SER A 301 -19.02 57.49 19.21
CA SER A 301 -19.65 58.14 18.03
C SER A 301 -18.58 58.62 17.01
N HIS A 302 -19.02 59.25 15.91
CA HIS A 302 -18.34 60.19 15.00
C HIS A 302 -17.48 59.66 13.84
N ASN A 303 -17.46 60.46 12.76
CA ASN A 303 -17.31 60.02 11.38
C ASN A 303 -16.07 60.63 10.70
N HIS A 304 -15.60 60.01 9.60
CA HIS A 304 -15.60 60.68 8.30
C HIS A 304 -15.67 59.69 7.13
N ASN A 305 -16.30 60.10 6.03
CA ASN A 305 -16.53 59.26 4.84
C ASN A 305 -15.35 59.31 3.84
N ILE A 306 -15.21 58.26 3.03
CA ILE A 306 -15.32 58.30 1.55
C ILE A 306 -15.63 56.88 1.04
N GLU A 307 -16.38 56.77 -0.05
CA GLU A 307 -16.88 55.49 -0.60
C GLU A 307 -16.03 54.92 -1.73
N SER A 308 -16.05 53.59 -1.87
CA SER A 308 -16.27 52.95 -3.17
C SER A 308 -17.05 51.65 -2.98
N GLN A 309 -18.03 51.39 -3.83
CA GLN A 309 -18.98 50.27 -3.69
C GLN A 309 -18.74 49.20 -4.77
N ILE A 310 -18.76 47.92 -4.37
CA ILE A 310 -19.25 46.82 -5.22
C ILE A 310 -20.18 45.97 -4.34
N ASN A 311 -21.38 45.66 -4.86
CA ASN A 311 -22.46 45.04 -4.08
C ASN A 311 -22.38 43.51 -4.10
N SER A 312 -22.69 42.86 -2.97
CA SER A 312 -22.60 41.40 -2.80
C SER A 312 -23.97 40.81 -2.46
N GLN A 313 -24.62 40.12 -3.41
CA GLN A 313 -26.01 39.67 -3.19
C GLN A 313 -26.39 38.27 -3.72
N ASP A 314 -25.47 37.50 -4.32
CA ASP A 314 -25.76 36.15 -4.86
C ASP A 314 -25.39 34.97 -3.94
N ASN A 315 -24.66 35.23 -2.84
CA ASN A 315 -23.98 34.17 -2.05
C ASN A 315 -24.82 33.53 -0.91
N ILE A 316 -26.15 33.66 -0.93
CA ILE A 316 -27.03 33.13 0.12
C ILE A 316 -27.80 31.87 -0.29
N TYR A 317 -28.06 31.63 -1.59
CA TYR A 317 -28.89 30.49 -2.02
C TYR A 317 -28.15 29.14 -2.05
N ILE A 318 -26.85 29.13 -2.36
CA ILE A 318 -26.06 27.89 -2.54
C ILE A 318 -25.76 27.17 -1.21
N LYS A 319 -25.86 27.85 -0.06
CA LYS A 319 -25.52 27.26 1.25
C LYS A 319 -26.63 26.36 1.86
N ALA A 320 -27.81 26.27 1.22
CA ALA A 320 -28.92 25.47 1.72
C ALA A 320 -28.90 24.01 1.21
N GLU A 321 -28.93 23.80 -0.12
CA GLU A 321 -29.04 22.45 -0.73
C GLU A 321 -27.85 21.52 -0.40
N MET A 322 -26.69 22.10 -0.08
CA MET A 322 -25.48 21.35 0.26
C MET A 322 -25.53 20.74 1.68
N SER A 323 -26.52 21.10 2.51
CA SER A 323 -26.63 20.62 3.90
C SER A 323 -27.53 19.39 4.10
N GLU A 324 -28.50 19.13 3.21
CA GLU A 324 -29.42 18.00 3.39
C GLU A 324 -28.84 16.68 2.85
N ASN A 325 -28.10 16.73 1.73
CA ASN A 325 -27.50 15.54 1.11
C ASN A 325 -26.42 14.84 1.97
N ILE A 326 -25.82 15.54 2.93
CA ILE A 326 -24.82 14.95 3.84
C ILE A 326 -25.51 14.08 4.91
N SER A 327 -26.70 14.47 5.36
CA SER A 327 -27.39 13.81 6.49
C SER A 327 -28.00 12.44 6.16
N GLN A 328 -28.20 12.12 4.87
CA GLN A 328 -28.75 10.82 4.46
C GLN A 328 -27.67 9.73 4.30
N ASN A 329 -26.41 10.10 3.99
CA ASN A 329 -25.35 9.14 3.68
C ASN A 329 -24.57 8.61 4.90
N ILE A 330 -24.87 9.08 6.11
CA ILE A 330 -24.18 8.65 7.35
C ILE A 330 -24.89 7.45 8.01
N ASN A 331 -26.18 7.24 7.73
CA ASN A 331 -26.98 6.17 8.35
C ASN A 331 -26.93 4.83 7.62
N SER A 332 -26.42 4.77 6.38
CA SER A 332 -26.21 3.52 5.63
C SER A 332 -25.09 2.67 6.24
N ASP A 333 -23.99 3.32 6.62
CA ASP A 333 -22.71 2.65 6.81
C ASP A 333 -22.64 1.93 8.16
N GLN A 334 -23.31 2.46 9.19
CA GLN A 334 -23.47 1.75 10.47
C GLN A 334 -24.28 0.46 10.32
N TYR A 335 -25.29 0.44 9.45
CA TYR A 335 -26.10 -0.76 9.16
C TYR A 335 -25.34 -1.82 8.35
N PHE A 336 -24.34 -1.40 7.55
CA PHE A 336 -23.43 -2.30 6.86
C PHE A 336 -22.41 -2.93 7.83
N LEU A 337 -21.75 -2.11 8.66
CA LEU A 337 -20.74 -2.58 9.61
C LEU A 337 -21.32 -3.53 10.68
N GLN A 338 -22.54 -3.31 11.16
CA GLN A 338 -23.19 -4.26 12.09
C GLN A 338 -23.40 -5.65 11.48
N LYS A 339 -23.70 -5.77 10.17
CA LYS A 339 -23.81 -7.08 9.52
C LYS A 339 -22.45 -7.78 9.39
N LEU A 340 -21.38 -7.01 9.21
CA LEU A 340 -20.01 -7.52 9.06
C LEU A 340 -19.51 -8.20 10.36
N ILE A 341 -19.87 -7.64 11.52
CA ILE A 341 -19.49 -8.18 12.84
C ILE A 341 -20.32 -9.43 13.21
N VAL A 342 -21.62 -9.45 12.91
CA VAL A 342 -22.50 -10.59 13.27
C VAL A 342 -22.28 -11.80 12.35
N GLY A 343 -21.96 -11.59 11.07
CA GLY A 343 -21.75 -12.66 10.10
C GLY A 343 -20.51 -13.53 10.40
N SER A 344 -19.39 -12.90 10.78
CA SER A 344 -18.09 -13.55 10.94
C SER A 344 -18.04 -14.54 12.11
N SER A 345 -18.58 -14.16 13.28
CA SER A 345 -18.58 -15.00 14.48
C SER A 345 -19.33 -16.33 14.28
N LEU A 346 -20.53 -16.29 13.68
CA LEU A 346 -21.31 -17.51 13.45
C LEU A 346 -20.65 -18.42 12.40
N THR A 347 -20.02 -17.86 11.35
CA THR A 347 -19.27 -18.68 10.38
C THR A 347 -18.03 -19.33 11.00
N PHE A 348 -17.33 -18.65 11.92
CA PHE A 348 -16.17 -19.20 12.60
C PHE A 348 -16.55 -20.35 13.54
N LEU A 349 -17.66 -20.21 14.27
CA LEU A 349 -18.18 -21.27 15.14
C LEU A 349 -18.63 -22.51 14.33
N VAL A 350 -19.28 -22.32 13.19
CA VAL A 350 -19.67 -23.42 12.28
C VAL A 350 -18.45 -24.09 11.64
N LEU A 351 -17.39 -23.33 11.30
CA LEU A 351 -16.12 -23.89 10.84
C LEU A 351 -15.43 -24.74 11.90
N LEU A 352 -15.34 -24.26 13.14
CA LEU A 352 -14.77 -25.02 14.26
C LEU A 352 -15.57 -26.28 14.56
N LEU A 353 -16.91 -26.20 14.55
CA LEU A 353 -17.77 -27.38 14.73
C LEU A 353 -17.59 -28.39 13.59
N GLY A 354 -17.46 -27.91 12.35
CA GLY A 354 -17.17 -28.73 11.17
C GLY A 354 -15.84 -29.47 11.30
N VAL A 355 -14.75 -28.75 11.60
CA VAL A 355 -13.40 -29.32 11.79
C VAL A 355 -13.39 -30.34 12.94
N PHE A 356 -14.10 -30.08 14.04
CA PHE A 356 -14.21 -31.01 15.16
C PHE A 356 -14.98 -32.29 14.80
N LEU A 357 -16.03 -32.18 13.98
CA LEU A 357 -16.80 -33.33 13.50
C LEU A 357 -16.06 -34.15 12.44
N THR A 358 -15.26 -33.53 11.56
CA THR A 358 -14.47 -34.26 10.55
C THR A 358 -13.23 -34.93 11.13
N ASN A 359 -12.55 -34.31 12.09
CA ASN A 359 -11.29 -34.83 12.68
C ASN A 359 -11.51 -35.72 13.92
N LYS A 360 -12.70 -36.27 14.13
CA LYS A 360 -13.03 -37.09 15.31
C LYS A 360 -12.12 -38.31 15.50
N SER A 361 -11.54 -38.84 14.42
CA SER A 361 -10.56 -39.94 14.43
C SER A 361 -9.21 -39.57 15.05
N ILE A 362 -8.85 -38.29 15.15
CA ILE A 362 -7.58 -37.84 15.73
C ILE A 362 -7.63 -37.87 17.27
N PHE A 363 -8.82 -37.75 17.87
CA PHE A 363 -9.00 -37.60 19.33
C PHE A 363 -9.39 -38.88 20.08
N THR A 364 -9.62 -40.00 19.38
CA THR A 364 -9.87 -41.32 20.00
C THR A 364 -9.00 -42.40 19.35
N GLY A 365 -7.77 -42.55 19.85
CA GLY A 365 -6.82 -43.53 19.31
C GLY A 365 -7.07 -44.96 19.82
N THR A 366 -7.15 -45.92 18.90
CA THR A 366 -6.67 -47.32 19.01
C THR A 366 -6.65 -47.91 17.59
N GLN A 367 -5.63 -48.71 17.25
CA GLN A 367 -5.54 -49.39 15.94
C GLN A 367 -6.45 -50.62 15.87
N VAL A 368 -6.83 -51.04 14.66
CA VAL A 368 -6.60 -52.39 14.10
C VAL A 368 -6.79 -52.29 12.56
N VAL A 369 -6.11 -53.14 11.81
CA VAL A 369 -6.18 -53.25 10.34
C VAL A 369 -7.15 -54.37 9.96
N ASP A 370 -7.94 -54.20 8.89
CA ASP A 370 -8.26 -55.31 7.98
C ASP A 370 -8.69 -54.84 6.58
N ILE A 371 -8.69 -55.77 5.61
CA ILE A 371 -8.88 -55.52 4.17
C ILE A 371 -10.18 -56.19 3.69
N GLU A 372 -11.06 -55.49 2.96
CA GLU A 372 -11.80 -56.03 1.79
C GLU A 372 -12.77 -55.01 1.11
N ALA A 373 -13.38 -55.46 0.00
CA ALA A 373 -14.59 -54.94 -0.66
C ALA A 373 -14.55 -53.54 -1.36
N VAL A 374 -14.18 -53.56 -2.65
CA VAL A 374 -14.59 -52.54 -3.64
C VAL A 374 -16.04 -52.77 -4.09
N PRO A 375 -16.85 -51.72 -4.23
CA PRO A 375 -17.89 -51.68 -5.25
C PRO A 375 -17.67 -50.55 -6.28
N ASN A 376 -17.74 -50.92 -7.55
CA ASN A 376 -17.72 -50.04 -8.73
C ASN A 376 -19.09 -49.37 -8.94
N ILE A 377 -19.15 -48.12 -9.43
CA ILE A 377 -20.07 -47.70 -10.52
C ILE A 377 -19.72 -46.29 -11.07
N LYS A 378 -19.33 -46.28 -12.36
CA LYS A 378 -19.57 -45.27 -13.42
C LYS A 378 -19.41 -43.77 -13.15
N MET A 379 -18.53 -43.16 -13.94
CA MET A 379 -18.74 -41.82 -14.50
C MET A 379 -19.56 -41.93 -15.79
N GLU A 380 -20.22 -40.84 -16.21
CA GLU A 380 -20.72 -40.68 -17.58
C GLU A 380 -19.82 -39.70 -18.33
N GLU A 381 -19.53 -39.98 -19.60
CA GLU A 381 -18.78 -39.10 -20.50
C GLU A 381 -19.72 -38.08 -21.14
N ASP A 382 -19.20 -36.88 -21.45
CA ASP A 382 -19.74 -36.06 -22.55
C ASP A 382 -18.56 -35.37 -23.25
N ALA A 383 -18.57 -35.30 -24.60
CA ALA A 383 -17.34 -35.13 -25.37
C ALA A 383 -17.47 -34.35 -26.69
N SER A 384 -16.56 -33.39 -26.89
CA SER A 384 -16.10 -32.87 -28.21
C SER A 384 -14.87 -31.97 -27.94
N SER A 385 -13.67 -32.19 -28.51
CA SER A 385 -13.26 -32.12 -29.93
C SER A 385 -13.13 -30.66 -30.43
N GLU A 386 -12.03 -30.20 -31.06
CA GLU A 386 -10.85 -30.92 -31.60
C GLU A 386 -9.64 -29.98 -31.90
N VAL A 387 -8.72 -30.42 -32.79
CA VAL A 387 -7.67 -29.66 -33.52
C VAL A 387 -6.23 -29.65 -32.95
N THR A 388 -5.65 -30.86 -32.94
CA THR A 388 -4.34 -31.22 -33.56
C THR A 388 -3.14 -30.27 -33.57
N LEU A 389 -2.02 -30.75 -32.99
CA LEU A 389 -0.74 -31.09 -33.67
C LEU A 389 0.18 -31.78 -32.62
N SER A 390 1.17 -32.64 -32.91
CA SER A 390 1.61 -33.35 -34.12
C SER A 390 2.31 -34.67 -33.72
N THR A 391 2.92 -35.44 -34.64
CA THR A 391 3.61 -36.72 -34.32
C THR A 391 4.96 -36.95 -35.02
N LEU A 392 5.71 -37.93 -34.43
CA LEU A 392 6.60 -38.97 -35.00
C LEU A 392 8.07 -38.91 -34.48
N PRO A 393 8.80 -40.05 -34.47
CA PRO A 393 8.43 -41.36 -33.89
C PRO A 393 9.63 -42.02 -33.14
N VAL A 394 9.46 -43.24 -32.60
CA VAL A 394 10.39 -44.40 -32.78
C VAL A 394 9.76 -45.67 -32.18
N VAL A 395 10.17 -46.85 -32.66
CA VAL A 395 9.49 -48.13 -32.43
C VAL A 395 10.26 -49.05 -31.46
N SER A 396 9.50 -49.88 -30.74
CA SER A 396 9.92 -51.00 -29.87
C SER A 396 10.96 -51.95 -30.48
N SER A 397 11.77 -52.54 -29.59
CA SER A 397 12.24 -53.92 -29.71
C SER A 397 12.28 -54.58 -28.32
N SER A 398 12.00 -55.89 -28.24
CA SER A 398 11.57 -56.57 -27.00
C SER A 398 12.41 -57.80 -26.62
N GLU A 399 12.27 -58.20 -25.35
CA GLU A 399 12.46 -59.56 -24.81
C GLU A 399 13.88 -60.19 -24.79
N GLY A 400 14.08 -61.13 -23.85
CA GLY A 400 15.35 -61.85 -23.68
C GLY A 400 15.66 -62.26 -22.24
N GLN A 401 14.82 -63.09 -21.61
CA GLN A 401 15.08 -63.60 -20.26
C GLN A 401 16.25 -64.61 -20.23
N SER A 402 17.01 -64.61 -19.13
CA SER A 402 17.53 -65.84 -18.49
C SER A 402 17.92 -65.54 -17.04
N GLN A 403 17.60 -66.46 -16.13
CA GLN A 403 17.99 -66.41 -14.72
C GLN A 403 18.87 -67.61 -14.38
N GLU A 404 19.92 -67.41 -13.58
CA GLU A 404 20.21 -68.38 -12.51
C GLU A 404 20.89 -67.69 -11.32
N LYS A 405 20.91 -68.36 -10.17
CA LYS A 405 21.39 -67.88 -8.86
C LYS A 405 22.91 -68.15 -8.70
N THR A 406 23.64 -67.61 -7.72
CA THR A 406 23.29 -67.36 -6.31
C THR A 406 24.21 -66.33 -5.65
N ASP A 407 23.67 -65.61 -4.67
CA ASP A 407 24.29 -64.88 -3.54
C ASP A 407 25.81 -64.60 -3.52
N ILE A 408 26.19 -63.31 -3.42
CA ILE A 408 27.03 -62.77 -2.33
C ILE A 408 27.01 -61.22 -2.33
N ALA A 409 26.89 -60.66 -1.12
CA ALA A 409 27.24 -59.30 -0.65
C ALA A 409 26.75 -58.01 -1.38
N LYS A 410 26.43 -57.04 -0.52
CA LYS A 410 26.20 -55.61 -0.78
C LYS A 410 27.36 -54.96 -1.57
N GLU A 411 27.05 -54.22 -2.65
CA GLU A 411 27.67 -52.92 -3.02
C GLU A 411 27.08 -52.35 -4.33
N ASN A 412 26.15 -51.38 -4.24
CA ASN A 412 25.94 -50.40 -5.34
C ASN A 412 25.03 -49.17 -5.04
N SER A 413 24.26 -49.15 -3.94
CA SER A 413 23.16 -48.17 -3.76
C SER A 413 23.56 -46.69 -3.94
N GLY A 414 24.72 -46.27 -3.43
CA GLY A 414 25.11 -44.85 -3.41
C GLY A 414 25.38 -44.22 -4.78
N LYS A 415 25.76 -45.00 -5.81
CA LYS A 415 26.19 -44.43 -7.10
C LYS A 415 25.05 -43.88 -7.96
N GLN A 416 23.82 -44.32 -7.75
CA GLN A 416 22.67 -43.67 -8.39
C GLN A 416 22.23 -42.45 -7.60
N GLU A 417 22.19 -42.52 -6.27
CA GLU A 417 21.78 -41.40 -5.41
C GLU A 417 22.70 -40.17 -5.57
N GLU A 418 24.03 -40.33 -5.61
CA GLU A 418 24.96 -39.21 -5.86
C GLU A 418 24.72 -38.56 -7.23
N SER A 419 24.52 -39.37 -8.28
CA SER A 419 24.28 -38.87 -9.64
C SER A 419 22.92 -38.17 -9.76
N GLN A 420 21.85 -38.74 -9.20
CA GLN A 420 20.52 -38.14 -9.20
C GLN A 420 20.51 -36.82 -8.41
N THR A 421 21.16 -36.79 -7.24
CA THR A 421 21.31 -35.59 -6.41
C THR A 421 22.05 -34.49 -7.16
N SER A 422 23.14 -34.81 -7.87
CA SER A 422 23.87 -33.82 -8.68
C SER A 422 23.02 -33.20 -9.80
N ALA A 423 22.12 -33.99 -10.41
CA ALA A 423 21.19 -33.48 -11.43
C ALA A 423 20.10 -32.58 -10.83
N ASN A 424 19.56 -32.94 -9.66
CA ASN A 424 18.51 -32.15 -9.01
C ASN A 424 19.07 -30.89 -8.31
N GLN A 425 20.35 -30.90 -7.90
CA GLN A 425 21.11 -29.68 -7.56
C GLN A 425 21.24 -28.76 -8.78
N LEU A 426 21.50 -29.32 -9.97
CA LEU A 426 21.55 -28.54 -11.21
C LEU A 426 20.20 -27.86 -11.48
N ILE A 427 19.07 -28.57 -11.36
CA ILE A 427 17.71 -28.01 -11.55
C ILE A 427 17.45 -26.82 -10.62
N LEU A 428 17.84 -26.90 -9.34
CA LEU A 428 17.70 -25.75 -8.42
C LEU A 428 18.60 -24.58 -8.83
N SER A 429 19.86 -24.84 -9.22
CA SER A 429 20.75 -23.77 -9.69
C SER A 429 20.23 -23.10 -10.97
N GLU A 430 19.68 -23.89 -11.90
CA GLU A 430 19.06 -23.43 -13.14
C GLU A 430 17.75 -22.65 -12.91
N ALA A 431 16.98 -22.99 -11.88
CA ALA A 431 15.80 -22.25 -11.46
C ALA A 431 16.17 -20.88 -10.90
N VAL A 432 17.25 -20.80 -10.12
CA VAL A 432 17.81 -19.53 -9.63
C VAL A 432 18.34 -18.67 -10.79
N THR A 433 18.93 -19.25 -11.84
CA THR A 433 19.37 -18.45 -13.01
C THR A 433 18.24 -17.93 -13.90
N GLU A 434 16.99 -18.39 -13.78
CA GLU A 434 15.87 -17.74 -14.48
C GLU A 434 15.50 -16.37 -13.86
N LEU A 435 16.06 -16.03 -12.71
CA LEU A 435 15.79 -14.81 -11.93
C LEU A 435 16.61 -13.58 -12.39
N ASP A 436 17.11 -13.58 -13.63
CA ASP A 436 17.80 -12.45 -14.30
C ASP A 436 17.00 -11.13 -14.36
N SER A 437 15.73 -11.11 -13.89
CA SER A 437 14.94 -9.90 -13.75
C SER A 437 13.91 -10.00 -12.62
N VAL A 438 13.53 -8.86 -12.04
CA VAL A 438 12.49 -8.73 -10.98
C VAL A 438 11.06 -8.89 -11.55
N MET A 439 10.90 -9.68 -12.61
CA MET A 439 9.63 -9.91 -13.30
C MET A 439 8.95 -11.16 -12.75
N ALA A 440 7.67 -11.07 -12.41
CA ALA A 440 6.87 -12.21 -11.95
C ALA A 440 6.87 -13.41 -12.91
N SER A 441 7.11 -13.19 -14.20
CA SER A 441 7.31 -14.25 -15.19
C SER A 441 8.60 -15.05 -14.98
N SER A 442 9.69 -14.42 -14.52
CA SER A 442 10.93 -15.12 -14.13
C SER A 442 10.70 -16.02 -12.92
N PHE A 443 10.03 -15.51 -11.88
CA PHE A 443 9.62 -16.31 -10.72
C PHE A 443 8.71 -17.49 -11.11
N SER A 444 7.75 -17.26 -12.02
CA SER A 444 6.85 -18.32 -12.52
C SER A 444 7.61 -19.43 -13.27
N LYS A 445 8.61 -19.08 -14.09
CA LYS A 445 9.50 -20.08 -14.70
C LYS A 445 10.36 -20.84 -13.69
N ALA A 446 10.94 -20.14 -12.71
CA ALA A 446 11.78 -20.74 -11.67
C ALA A 446 10.99 -21.80 -10.88
N ILE A 447 9.74 -21.48 -10.52
CA ILE A 447 8.77 -22.43 -9.96
C ILE A 447 8.58 -23.65 -10.86
N ILE A 448 8.33 -23.45 -12.16
CA ILE A 448 8.11 -24.55 -13.12
C ILE A 448 9.34 -25.46 -13.27
N LYS A 449 10.57 -24.94 -13.08
CA LYS A 449 11.78 -25.77 -12.99
C LYS A 449 11.85 -26.53 -11.66
N ALA A 450 11.76 -25.85 -10.52
CA ALA A 450 11.86 -26.49 -9.20
C ALA A 450 10.76 -27.54 -8.94
N ALA A 451 9.56 -27.36 -9.51
CA ALA A 451 8.45 -28.30 -9.40
C ALA A 451 8.68 -29.65 -10.11
N GLN A 452 9.78 -29.82 -10.84
CA GLN A 452 10.18 -31.09 -11.47
C GLN A 452 10.89 -32.05 -10.51
N ILE A 453 11.31 -31.56 -9.33
CA ILE A 453 12.00 -32.36 -8.32
C ILE A 453 11.00 -33.32 -7.65
N SER A 454 11.34 -34.60 -7.60
CA SER A 454 10.47 -35.67 -7.06
C SER A 454 10.27 -35.56 -5.55
N GLN A 455 9.08 -35.92 -5.06
CA GLN A 455 8.79 -36.09 -3.63
C GLN A 455 9.73 -37.08 -2.90
N SER A 456 10.40 -37.96 -3.65
CA SER A 456 11.39 -38.91 -3.15
C SER A 456 12.81 -38.35 -3.05
N ASP A 457 13.05 -37.10 -3.47
CA ASP A 457 14.40 -36.53 -3.55
C ASP A 457 14.78 -35.76 -2.26
N PRO A 458 16.05 -35.86 -1.77
CA PRO A 458 16.51 -35.12 -0.60
C PRO A 458 16.36 -33.59 -0.68
N LEU A 459 16.33 -33.02 -1.89
CA LEU A 459 16.19 -31.59 -2.13
C LEU A 459 14.73 -31.13 -2.26
N TYR A 460 13.76 -32.05 -2.28
CA TYR A 460 12.34 -31.71 -2.41
C TYR A 460 11.86 -30.66 -1.37
N PRO A 461 12.25 -30.71 -0.08
CA PRO A 461 11.84 -29.69 0.89
C PRO A 461 12.36 -28.29 0.55
N GLU A 462 13.59 -28.16 0.06
CA GLU A 462 14.15 -26.88 -0.39
C GLU A 462 13.46 -26.40 -1.68
N ALA A 463 13.18 -27.32 -2.60
CA ALA A 463 12.43 -27.02 -3.82
C ALA A 463 11.04 -26.45 -3.52
N GLN A 464 10.29 -27.05 -2.57
CA GLN A 464 8.98 -26.53 -2.16
C GLN A 464 9.12 -25.16 -1.46
N ASN A 465 10.12 -24.97 -0.59
CA ASN A 465 10.36 -23.69 0.08
C ASN A 465 10.62 -22.54 -0.93
N GLN A 466 11.44 -22.81 -1.95
CA GLN A 466 11.72 -21.85 -3.01
C GLN A 466 10.48 -21.59 -3.89
N ILE A 467 9.68 -22.63 -4.18
CA ILE A 467 8.39 -22.49 -4.88
C ILE A 467 7.42 -21.59 -4.09
N GLU A 468 7.32 -21.74 -2.78
CA GLU A 468 6.49 -20.92 -1.90
C GLU A 468 6.96 -19.45 -1.86
N ARG A 469 8.28 -19.22 -1.66
CA ARG A 469 8.89 -17.88 -1.71
C ARG A 469 8.66 -17.17 -3.05
N TRP A 470 8.86 -17.85 -4.16
CA TRP A 470 8.64 -17.28 -5.49
C TRP A 470 7.16 -17.03 -5.77
N SER A 471 6.26 -17.87 -5.23
CA SER A 471 4.81 -17.67 -5.32
C SER A 471 4.34 -16.44 -4.53
N LEU A 472 4.88 -16.23 -3.32
CA LEU A 472 4.68 -14.99 -2.55
C LEU A 472 5.20 -13.77 -3.34
N THR A 473 6.40 -13.87 -3.91
CA THR A 473 7.01 -12.78 -4.68
C THR A 473 6.15 -12.38 -5.89
N ILE A 474 5.50 -13.34 -6.56
CA ILE A 474 4.54 -13.07 -7.64
C ILE A 474 3.31 -12.29 -7.10
N LEU A 475 2.79 -12.67 -5.94
CA LEU A 475 1.64 -12.02 -5.31
C LEU A 475 1.97 -10.60 -4.80
N ASP A 476 3.18 -10.39 -4.28
CA ASP A 476 3.70 -9.07 -3.91
C ASP A 476 3.84 -8.16 -5.15
N ILE A 477 4.42 -8.64 -6.25
CA ILE A 477 4.52 -7.89 -7.52
C ILE A 477 3.12 -7.59 -8.09
N ALA A 478 2.16 -8.52 -7.98
CA ALA A 478 0.78 -8.29 -8.38
C ALA A 478 0.13 -7.17 -7.53
N SER A 479 0.30 -7.24 -6.22
CA SER A 479 -0.23 -6.25 -5.27
C SER A 479 0.36 -4.86 -5.51
N GLY A 480 1.68 -4.78 -5.76
CA GLY A 480 2.36 -3.53 -6.13
C GLY A 480 1.88 -2.90 -7.45
N ARG A 481 1.33 -3.69 -8.37
CA ARG A 481 0.66 -3.18 -9.59
C ARG A 481 -0.75 -2.66 -9.29
N ALA A 482 -1.53 -3.38 -8.48
CA ALA A 482 -2.87 -2.97 -8.08
C ALA A 482 -2.85 -1.64 -7.29
N LEU A 483 -1.87 -1.47 -6.39
CA LEU A 483 -1.63 -0.21 -5.66
C LEU A 483 -1.31 0.98 -6.59
N LYS A 484 -0.80 0.72 -7.80
CA LYS A 484 -0.54 1.73 -8.84
C LYS A 484 -1.70 1.92 -9.83
N GLY A 485 -2.83 1.25 -9.60
CA GLY A 485 -3.99 1.30 -10.49
C GLY A 485 -3.86 0.46 -11.77
N ASP A 486 -2.79 -0.33 -11.91
CA ASP A 486 -2.63 -1.34 -12.98
C ASP A 486 -3.36 -2.63 -12.58
N TYR A 487 -4.68 -2.59 -12.52
CA TYR A 487 -5.50 -3.73 -12.10
C TYR A 487 -5.49 -4.88 -13.12
N ASP A 488 -5.48 -4.57 -14.43
CA ASP A 488 -5.34 -5.59 -15.48
C ASP A 488 -3.98 -6.31 -15.39
N GLY A 489 -2.87 -5.57 -15.22
CA GLY A 489 -1.53 -6.14 -15.05
C GLY A 489 -1.33 -6.82 -13.70
N ALA A 490 -1.99 -6.37 -12.63
CA ALA A 490 -2.03 -7.04 -11.33
C ALA A 490 -2.74 -8.40 -11.41
N ILE A 491 -3.96 -8.44 -11.96
CA ILE A 491 -4.73 -9.68 -12.15
C ILE A 491 -3.96 -10.69 -13.01
N ASN A 492 -3.33 -10.23 -14.10
CA ASN A 492 -2.53 -11.10 -14.95
C ASN A 492 -1.21 -11.56 -14.30
N THR A 493 -0.73 -10.83 -13.29
CA THR A 493 0.43 -11.26 -12.47
C THR A 493 0.02 -12.29 -11.42
N ALA A 494 -1.05 -12.05 -10.67
CA ALA A 494 -1.53 -12.98 -9.64
C ALA A 494 -1.96 -14.35 -10.22
N LYS A 495 -2.38 -14.41 -11.49
CA LYS A 495 -2.63 -15.66 -12.22
C LYS A 495 -1.39 -16.53 -12.45
N LEU A 496 -0.17 -16.01 -12.23
CA LEU A 496 1.08 -16.77 -12.33
C LEU A 496 1.39 -17.56 -11.04
N VAL A 497 0.62 -17.36 -9.96
CA VAL A 497 0.72 -18.14 -8.72
C VAL A 497 0.17 -19.57 -8.95
N PRO A 498 0.90 -20.65 -8.61
CA PRO A 498 0.49 -22.02 -8.97
C PRO A 498 -0.61 -22.58 -8.08
N VAL A 499 -1.55 -23.32 -8.68
CA VAL A 499 -2.77 -23.86 -8.03
C VAL A 499 -2.49 -24.79 -6.84
N ASN A 500 -1.32 -25.44 -6.82
CA ASN A 500 -0.88 -26.36 -5.77
C ASN A 500 -0.23 -25.67 -4.56
N VAL A 501 0.18 -24.40 -4.67
CA VAL A 501 0.88 -23.70 -3.60
C VAL A 501 -0.12 -23.01 -2.67
N ARG A 502 -0.35 -23.57 -1.49
CA ARG A 502 -1.38 -23.10 -0.54
C ARG A 502 -0.75 -22.71 0.80
N PRO A 503 -1.22 -21.64 1.46
CA PRO A 503 -2.42 -20.86 1.17
C PRO A 503 -2.31 -19.83 0.02
N ILE A 504 -1.08 -19.54 -0.43
CA ILE A 504 -0.73 -18.42 -1.33
C ILE A 504 -1.61 -18.32 -2.60
N TYR A 505 -1.96 -19.43 -3.24
CA TYR A 505 -2.89 -19.44 -4.38
C TYR A 505 -4.30 -18.93 -4.03
N GLN A 506 -4.80 -19.23 -2.83
CA GLN A 506 -6.12 -18.78 -2.39
C GLN A 506 -6.10 -17.27 -2.12
N GLU A 507 -5.01 -16.75 -1.55
CA GLU A 507 -4.77 -15.31 -1.40
C GLU A 507 -4.70 -14.61 -2.76
N ALA A 508 -4.02 -15.21 -3.74
CA ALA A 508 -3.99 -14.70 -5.12
C ALA A 508 -5.38 -14.71 -5.79
N GLN A 509 -6.21 -15.74 -5.58
CA GLN A 509 -7.59 -15.75 -6.09
C GLN A 509 -8.48 -14.71 -5.39
N LEU A 510 -8.29 -14.49 -4.07
CA LEU A 510 -8.99 -13.44 -3.33
C LEU A 510 -8.60 -12.05 -3.84
N ALA A 511 -7.31 -11.81 -4.09
CA ALA A 511 -6.82 -10.56 -4.67
C ALA A 511 -7.34 -10.33 -6.11
N ILE A 512 -7.37 -11.38 -6.95
CA ILE A 512 -7.99 -11.31 -8.28
C ILE A 512 -9.48 -10.96 -8.19
N ALA A 513 -10.22 -11.56 -7.25
CA ALA A 513 -11.62 -11.23 -7.00
C ALA A 513 -11.79 -9.81 -6.42
N GLU A 514 -10.86 -9.35 -5.58
CA GLU A 514 -10.80 -7.98 -5.05
C GLU A 514 -10.64 -6.96 -6.18
N TRP A 515 -9.82 -7.24 -7.21
CA TRP A 515 -9.42 -6.28 -8.27
C TRP A 515 -10.26 -6.30 -9.56
N GLN A 516 -11.00 -7.38 -9.85
CA GLN A 516 -11.87 -7.47 -11.03
C GLN A 516 -12.90 -6.31 -11.16
N PRO A 517 -13.62 -5.88 -10.11
CA PRO A 517 -14.59 -4.80 -10.27
C PRO A 517 -13.95 -3.42 -10.54
N GLN A 518 -12.71 -3.17 -10.10
CA GLN A 518 -11.96 -1.93 -10.32
C GLN A 518 -11.57 -1.79 -11.79
N VAL A 519 -11.19 -2.90 -12.46
CA VAL A 519 -10.99 -2.91 -13.92
C VAL A 519 -12.25 -2.43 -14.65
N ILE A 520 -13.43 -2.91 -14.22
CA ILE A 520 -14.72 -2.51 -14.81
C ILE A 520 -15.04 -1.04 -14.48
N GLN A 521 -14.80 -0.61 -13.23
CA GLN A 521 -15.04 0.76 -12.77
C GLN A 521 -14.12 1.77 -13.49
N GLN A 522 -12.84 1.45 -13.64
CA GLN A 522 -11.83 2.26 -14.33
C GLN A 522 -12.16 2.38 -15.82
N LYS A 523 -12.52 1.27 -16.49
CA LYS A 523 -12.95 1.30 -17.90
C LYS A 523 -14.23 2.13 -18.08
N LYS A 524 -15.20 2.01 -17.18
CA LYS A 524 -16.43 2.82 -17.17
C LYS A 524 -16.17 4.31 -16.84
N ALA A 525 -15.19 4.62 -15.99
CA ALA A 525 -14.78 5.99 -15.70
C ALA A 525 -14.12 6.64 -16.93
N ASN A 526 -13.22 5.91 -17.60
CA ASN A 526 -12.57 6.35 -18.84
C ASN A 526 -13.59 6.50 -19.99
N GLU A 527 -14.61 5.63 -20.07
CA GLU A 527 -15.76 5.80 -20.97
C GLU A 527 -16.51 7.11 -20.74
N GLY A 528 -16.91 7.37 -19.49
CA GLY A 528 -17.62 8.61 -19.13
C GLY A 528 -16.77 9.86 -19.37
N PHE A 529 -15.47 9.78 -19.09
CA PHE A 529 -14.51 10.87 -19.35
C PHE A 529 -14.34 11.13 -20.85
N ASN A 530 -14.11 10.11 -21.66
CA ASN A 530 -13.95 10.26 -23.12
C ASN A 530 -15.26 10.70 -23.79
N GLU A 531 -16.43 10.29 -23.29
CA GLU A 531 -17.71 10.81 -23.77
C GLU A 531 -17.89 12.30 -23.42
N ALA A 532 -17.61 12.70 -22.18
CA ALA A 532 -17.67 14.09 -21.75
C ALA A 532 -16.68 14.98 -22.52
N LEU A 533 -15.48 14.46 -22.79
CA LEU A 533 -14.43 15.13 -23.56
C LEU A 533 -14.86 15.35 -25.03
N LEU A 534 -15.38 14.31 -25.70
CA LEU A 534 -15.88 14.47 -27.08
C LEU A 534 -17.14 15.33 -27.14
N LYS A 535 -17.98 15.36 -26.09
CA LYS A 535 -19.10 16.30 -25.96
C LYS A 535 -18.59 17.74 -25.86
N ALA A 536 -17.67 18.03 -24.95
CA ALA A 536 -17.10 19.36 -24.79
C ALA A 536 -16.36 19.83 -26.05
N ALA A 537 -15.67 18.92 -26.76
CA ALA A 537 -15.06 19.22 -28.06
C ALA A 537 -16.10 19.63 -29.11
N LYS A 538 -17.25 18.95 -29.19
CA LYS A 538 -18.37 19.32 -30.08
C LYS A 538 -18.96 20.69 -29.71
N GLU A 539 -19.13 20.98 -28.42
CA GLU A 539 -19.73 22.23 -27.92
C GLU A 539 -18.87 23.47 -28.16
N LYS A 540 -17.54 23.32 -28.33
CA LYS A 540 -16.64 24.44 -28.70
C LYS A 540 -16.84 24.94 -30.13
N ILE A 541 -17.44 24.14 -31.01
CA ILE A 541 -17.47 24.39 -32.46
C ILE A 541 -18.35 25.59 -32.82
N LYS A 542 -17.76 26.55 -33.55
CA LYS A 542 -18.42 27.75 -34.07
C LYS A 542 -18.41 27.69 -35.60
N PRO A 543 -19.56 27.45 -36.26
CA PRO A 543 -19.63 27.30 -37.72
C PRO A 543 -18.95 28.45 -38.48
N GLY A 544 -18.10 28.11 -39.45
CA GLY A 544 -17.31 29.07 -40.23
C GLY A 544 -16.02 29.59 -39.57
N LEU A 545 -15.82 29.36 -38.26
CA LEU A 545 -14.61 29.72 -37.53
C LEU A 545 -13.66 28.52 -37.43
N ALA A 546 -12.68 28.47 -38.34
CA ALA A 546 -11.70 27.39 -38.45
C ALA A 546 -10.94 27.06 -37.13
N SER A 547 -10.65 28.06 -36.27
CA SER A 547 -9.95 27.82 -34.99
C SER A 547 -10.73 26.88 -34.07
N SER A 548 -12.05 27.05 -33.96
CA SER A 548 -12.89 26.23 -33.09
C SER A 548 -12.89 24.74 -33.46
N TYR A 549 -12.65 24.41 -34.73
CA TYR A 549 -12.53 23.03 -35.19
C TYR A 549 -11.17 22.42 -34.86
N ILE A 550 -10.06 23.18 -34.91
CA ILE A 550 -8.75 22.66 -34.50
C ILE A 550 -8.64 22.57 -32.97
N GLU A 551 -9.28 23.47 -32.22
CA GLU A 551 -9.48 23.34 -30.77
C GLU A 551 -10.21 22.02 -30.44
N ALA A 552 -11.32 21.73 -31.12
CA ALA A 552 -12.05 20.48 -30.96
C ALA A 552 -11.23 19.23 -31.35
N ILE A 553 -10.48 19.28 -32.46
CA ILE A 553 -9.56 18.20 -32.87
C ILE A 553 -8.50 17.94 -31.79
N ASN A 554 -7.94 18.98 -31.17
CA ASN A 554 -6.92 18.84 -30.14
C ASN A 554 -7.45 18.22 -28.84
N ASP A 555 -8.73 18.38 -28.53
CA ASP A 555 -9.38 17.63 -27.44
C ASP A 555 -9.66 16.18 -27.84
N ALA A 556 -10.23 15.93 -29.02
CA ALA A 556 -10.50 14.56 -29.50
C ALA A 556 -9.22 13.72 -29.66
N ARG A 557 -8.07 14.34 -29.96
CA ARG A 557 -6.76 13.69 -30.04
C ARG A 557 -6.21 13.16 -28.71
N LYS A 558 -6.81 13.53 -27.57
CA LYS A 558 -6.42 13.00 -26.25
C LYS A 558 -6.98 11.59 -25.99
N VAL A 559 -8.00 11.18 -26.74
CA VAL A 559 -8.52 9.81 -26.71
C VAL A 559 -7.51 8.90 -27.41
N LEU A 560 -6.93 7.94 -26.69
CA LEU A 560 -5.80 7.14 -27.16
C LEU A 560 -6.23 5.85 -27.89
N PRO A 561 -5.37 5.28 -28.75
CA PRO A 561 -5.67 4.02 -29.42
C PRO A 561 -5.95 2.88 -28.43
N GLY A 562 -7.09 2.22 -28.57
CA GLY A 562 -7.54 1.15 -27.67
C GLY A 562 -8.47 1.63 -26.54
N GLU A 563 -8.60 2.94 -26.33
CA GLU A 563 -9.61 3.48 -25.41
C GLU A 563 -11.02 3.46 -26.02
N SER A 564 -12.03 3.46 -25.14
CA SER A 564 -13.41 3.67 -25.59
C SER A 564 -13.59 5.07 -26.19
N LYS A 565 -14.51 5.17 -27.15
CA LYS A 565 -14.76 6.32 -28.05
C LYS A 565 -13.62 6.65 -29.04
N TYR A 566 -12.50 5.92 -29.08
CA TYR A 566 -11.39 6.21 -30.01
C TYR A 566 -11.83 6.28 -31.49
N GLU A 567 -12.65 5.33 -31.96
CA GLU A 567 -13.20 5.38 -33.31
C GLU A 567 -14.06 6.62 -33.58
N GLU A 568 -14.84 7.07 -32.58
CA GLU A 568 -15.66 8.27 -32.69
C GLU A 568 -14.76 9.51 -32.78
N ALA A 569 -13.72 9.58 -31.94
CA ALA A 569 -12.71 10.64 -32.00
C ALA A 569 -12.06 10.72 -33.40
N GLN A 570 -11.63 9.61 -34.00
CA GLN A 570 -11.01 9.63 -35.33
C GLN A 570 -11.98 10.01 -36.46
N LYS A 571 -13.25 9.60 -36.36
CA LYS A 571 -14.33 10.03 -37.29
C LYS A 571 -14.56 11.54 -37.19
N LEU A 572 -14.64 12.08 -35.97
CA LEU A 572 -14.79 13.52 -35.70
C LEU A 572 -13.57 14.33 -36.17
N ILE A 573 -12.34 13.88 -35.86
CA ILE A 573 -11.10 14.51 -36.32
C ILE A 573 -11.08 14.62 -37.85
N THR A 574 -11.45 13.53 -38.54
CA THR A 574 -11.54 13.50 -40.01
C THR A 574 -12.60 14.47 -40.55
N GLN A 575 -13.79 14.52 -39.94
CA GLN A 575 -14.86 15.45 -40.33
C GLN A 575 -14.45 16.91 -40.10
N TRP A 576 -13.83 17.23 -38.96
CA TRP A 576 -13.43 18.58 -38.58
C TRP A 576 -12.26 19.08 -39.43
N SER A 577 -11.24 18.26 -39.72
CA SER A 577 -10.15 18.65 -40.63
C SER A 577 -10.65 18.94 -42.06
N ASN A 578 -11.59 18.13 -42.56
CA ASN A 578 -12.25 18.39 -43.84
C ASN A 578 -13.09 19.67 -43.81
N THR A 579 -13.67 20.01 -42.66
CA THR A 579 -14.45 21.24 -42.47
C THR A 579 -13.55 22.48 -42.48
N ILE A 580 -12.40 22.45 -41.79
CA ILE A 580 -11.38 23.52 -41.82
C ILE A 580 -10.92 23.80 -43.24
N PHE A 581 -10.54 22.76 -43.99
CA PHE A 581 -10.13 22.90 -45.39
C PHE A 581 -11.26 23.44 -46.28
N SER A 582 -12.51 23.09 -46.00
CA SER A 582 -13.67 23.60 -46.73
C SER A 582 -13.95 25.08 -46.46
N ILE A 583 -13.79 25.53 -45.21
CA ILE A 583 -13.83 26.96 -44.83
C ILE A 583 -12.74 27.74 -45.59
N ALA A 584 -11.52 27.20 -45.66
CA ALA A 584 -10.42 27.80 -46.40
C ALA A 584 -10.73 27.95 -47.90
N LYS A 585 -11.22 26.89 -48.55
CA LYS A 585 -11.63 26.92 -49.97
C LYS A 585 -12.74 27.93 -50.26
N VAL A 586 -13.72 28.09 -49.38
CA VAL A 586 -14.78 29.11 -49.53
C VAL A 586 -14.21 30.52 -49.45
N ARG A 587 -13.31 30.80 -48.49
CA ARG A 587 -12.64 32.10 -48.37
C ARG A 587 -11.80 32.43 -49.62
N ALA A 588 -11.08 31.45 -50.17
CA ALA A 588 -10.30 31.63 -51.39
C ALA A 588 -11.19 31.95 -52.60
N LYS A 589 -12.30 31.22 -52.77
CA LYS A 589 -13.29 31.47 -53.84
C LYS A 589 -13.89 32.88 -53.77
N ASN A 590 -14.05 33.42 -52.56
CA ASN A 590 -14.54 34.77 -52.31
C ASN A 590 -13.46 35.86 -52.46
N ASN A 591 -12.29 35.55 -53.05
CA ASN A 591 -11.09 36.40 -53.15
C ASN A 591 -10.37 36.74 -51.83
N ASN A 592 -10.85 36.28 -50.67
CA ASN A 592 -10.22 36.50 -49.36
C ASN A 592 -9.01 35.56 -49.14
N LEU A 593 -8.02 35.61 -50.04
CA LEU A 593 -6.85 34.72 -50.02
C LEU A 593 -6.09 34.74 -48.68
N SER A 594 -5.98 35.90 -48.02
CA SER A 594 -5.33 36.02 -46.71
C SER A 594 -6.05 35.20 -45.62
N GLU A 595 -7.37 35.27 -45.56
CA GLU A 595 -8.17 34.52 -44.59
C GLU A 595 -8.27 33.02 -44.95
N ALA A 596 -8.12 32.70 -46.24
CA ALA A 596 -8.06 31.33 -46.75
C ALA A 596 -6.75 30.64 -46.34
N ILE A 597 -5.62 31.33 -46.47
CA ILE A 597 -4.32 30.85 -46.01
C ILE A 597 -4.36 30.60 -44.49
N LEU A 598 -4.79 31.58 -43.70
CA LEU A 598 -4.92 31.43 -42.24
C LEU A 598 -5.89 30.31 -41.82
N ALA A 599 -6.91 30.00 -42.61
CA ALA A 599 -7.79 28.85 -42.34
C ALA A 599 -7.16 27.52 -42.77
N GLY A 600 -6.45 27.47 -43.91
CA GLY A 600 -5.81 26.27 -44.43
C GLY A 600 -4.63 25.80 -43.57
N GLU A 601 -3.89 26.74 -42.98
CA GLU A 601 -2.77 26.46 -42.07
C GLU A 601 -3.21 25.79 -40.75
N LEU A 602 -4.51 25.83 -40.42
CA LEU A 602 -5.10 25.14 -39.28
C LEU A 602 -5.52 23.69 -39.59
N VAL A 603 -5.37 23.21 -40.84
CA VAL A 603 -5.61 21.80 -41.17
C VAL A 603 -4.47 20.96 -40.59
N PRO A 604 -4.74 20.05 -39.64
CA PRO A 604 -3.66 19.42 -38.88
C PRO A 604 -3.01 18.24 -39.61
N TYR A 605 -1.69 18.12 -39.44
CA TYR A 605 -0.91 16.97 -39.92
C TYR A 605 -1.49 15.64 -39.45
N GLY A 606 -1.35 14.59 -40.27
CA GLY A 606 -1.88 13.25 -39.99
C GLY A 606 -3.39 13.10 -40.20
N THR A 607 -4.07 14.06 -40.86
CA THR A 607 -5.48 13.93 -41.24
C THR A 607 -5.65 13.82 -42.76
N PRO A 608 -6.72 13.16 -43.27
CA PRO A 608 -6.92 12.99 -44.72
C PRO A 608 -7.01 14.31 -45.50
N ALA A 609 -7.45 15.40 -44.86
CA ALA A 609 -7.53 16.71 -45.50
C ALA A 609 -6.16 17.40 -45.69
N TYR A 610 -5.10 16.93 -45.02
CA TYR A 610 -3.84 17.66 -44.89
C TYR A 610 -3.11 17.85 -46.22
N GLY A 611 -2.97 16.81 -47.04
CA GLY A 611 -2.24 16.87 -48.31
C GLY A 611 -2.81 17.94 -49.25
N SER A 612 -4.10 17.83 -49.58
CA SER A 612 -4.79 18.80 -50.44
C SER A 612 -4.89 20.21 -49.83
N ALA A 613 -4.80 20.34 -48.51
CA ALA A 613 -4.67 21.66 -47.87
C ALA A 613 -3.30 22.28 -48.13
N GLN A 614 -2.19 21.53 -48.05
CA GLN A 614 -0.85 22.05 -48.35
C GLN A 614 -0.68 22.44 -49.83
N GLU A 615 -1.24 21.64 -50.75
CA GLU A 615 -1.30 21.96 -52.19
C GLU A 615 -2.01 23.30 -52.43
N ALA A 616 -3.24 23.45 -51.90
CA ALA A 616 -4.01 24.68 -52.06
C ALA A 616 -3.35 25.90 -51.38
N LEU A 617 -2.68 25.71 -50.25
CA LEU A 617 -1.92 26.76 -49.57
C LEU A 617 -0.75 27.29 -50.43
N ALA A 618 -0.05 26.42 -51.17
CA ALA A 618 1.01 26.83 -52.07
C ALA A 618 0.45 27.71 -53.21
N ASP A 619 -0.64 27.28 -53.85
CA ASP A 619 -1.32 28.04 -54.89
C ASP A 619 -1.81 29.40 -54.41
N TRP A 620 -2.48 29.47 -53.26
CA TRP A 620 -2.99 30.74 -52.73
C TRP A 620 -1.86 31.70 -52.33
N LYS A 621 -0.75 31.19 -51.79
CA LYS A 621 0.45 32.00 -51.49
C LYS A 621 1.08 32.56 -52.78
N ASN A 622 1.18 31.76 -53.83
CA ASN A 622 1.65 32.22 -55.15
C ASN A 622 0.73 33.30 -55.75
N GLN A 623 -0.59 33.10 -55.71
CA GLN A 623 -1.58 34.06 -56.18
C GLN A 623 -1.59 35.37 -55.38
N GLN A 624 -1.30 35.32 -54.07
CA GLN A 624 -1.18 36.51 -53.23
C GLN A 624 0.10 37.30 -53.55
N GLN A 625 1.19 36.64 -53.94
CA GLN A 625 2.44 37.31 -54.34
C GLN A 625 2.34 38.01 -55.70
N THR A 626 1.67 37.41 -56.69
CA THR A 626 1.46 38.06 -57.99
C THR A 626 0.52 39.27 -57.89
N LYS A 627 -0.55 39.16 -57.08
CA LYS A 627 -1.44 40.30 -56.71
C LYS A 627 -0.76 41.42 -55.88
N LYS A 628 0.53 41.29 -55.53
CA LYS A 628 1.34 42.33 -54.86
C LYS A 628 2.44 42.93 -55.75
N LYS A 629 2.60 42.43 -56.98
CA LYS A 629 3.60 42.90 -57.96
C LYS A 629 2.99 43.66 -59.15
N ASN A 630 1.66 43.65 -59.24
CA ASN A 630 0.83 44.41 -60.17
C ASN A 630 -0.03 45.38 -59.36
#